data_AF-A0A963N8U0-F1
#
_entry.id   AF-A0A963N8U0-F1
#
_cell.length_a   1.000
_cell.length_b   1.000
_cell.length_c   1.000
_cell.angle_alpha   90.00
_cell.angle_beta   90.00
_cell.angle_gamma   90.00
#
_symmetry.space_group_name_H-M   'P 1'
#
loop_
_entity.id
_entity.type
_entity.pdbx_description
1 polymer ?
#
loop_
_entity_poly.entity_id
_entity_poly.type
_entity_poly.pdbx_seq_one_letter_code
_entity_poly.pdbx_strand_id
1 'polypeptide(L)' 'MSKAPMRVAVTGAAGQIGYSLLFRIASGEMLGKDQPVILQLLDLPQAQKACQGVIMELDDCAFPL' A
#
# COMPACT_ATOMS: atom_id res chain seq x y z
N MET A 1 -21.30 -9.39 -3.34
CA MET A 1 -20.11 -10.11 -3.82
C MET A 1 -18.94 -9.17 -3.68
N SER A 2 -17.81 -9.58 -3.10
CA SER A 2 -16.62 -8.72 -3.06
C SER A 2 -16.13 -8.49 -4.49
N LYS A 3 -15.75 -7.25 -4.81
CA LYS A 3 -15.13 -6.94 -6.11
C LYS A 3 -13.83 -7.74 -6.25
N ALA A 4 -13.43 -8.04 -7.48
CA ALA A 4 -12.13 -8.64 -7.73
C ALA A 4 -11.03 -7.66 -7.28
N PRO A 5 -9.95 -8.12 -6.61
CA PRO A 5 -8.89 -7.25 -6.13
C PRO A 5 -8.14 -6.56 -7.27
N MET A 6 -7.87 -5.26 -7.10
CA MET A 6 -7.06 -4.49 -8.05
C MET A 6 -5.61 -4.44 -7.59
N ARG A 7 -4.68 -4.60 -8.52
CA ARG A 7 -3.23 -4.49 -8.24
C ARG A 7 -2.78 -3.06 -8.46
N VAL A 8 -2.12 -2.48 -7.47
CA VAL A 8 -1.61 -1.11 -7.53
C VAL A 8 -0.11 -1.14 -7.25
N ALA A 9 0.69 -0.73 -8.23
CA ALA A 9 2.12 -0.56 -8.06
C ALA A 9 2.43 0.88 -7.63
N VAL A 10 3.19 1.04 -6.54
CA VAL A 10 3.64 2.34 -6.04
C VAL A 10 5.16 2.37 -6.10
N THR A 11 5.71 3.23 -6.94
CA THR A 11 7.16 3.48 -7.04
C THR A 11 7.60 4.55 -6.06
N GLY A 12 8.80 4.45 -5.51
CA GLY A 12 9.24 5.36 -4.45
C GLY A 12 8.46 5.13 -3.15
N ALA A 13 8.07 3.88 -2.90
CA ALA A 13 7.18 3.49 -1.80
C ALA A 13 7.77 3.80 -0.41
N ALA A 14 9.10 3.83 -0.28
CA ALA A 14 9.78 4.20 0.97
C ALA A 14 9.95 5.72 1.12
N GLY A 15 9.60 6.52 0.10
CA GLY A 15 9.63 7.97 0.16
C GLY A 15 8.46 8.57 0.95
N GLN A 16 8.59 9.83 1.36
CA GLN A 16 7.60 10.53 2.20
C GLN A 16 6.18 10.59 1.59
N ILE A 17 6.11 10.80 0.27
CA ILE A 17 4.83 10.80 -0.46
C ILE A 17 4.27 9.39 -0.56
N GLY A 18 5.10 8.40 -0.92
CA GLY A 18 4.71 6.99 -1.01
C GLY A 18 4.14 6.51 0.31
N TYR A 19 4.86 6.76 1.40
CA TYR A 19 4.44 6.46 2.76
C TYR A 19 3.04 7.01 3.07
N SER A 20 2.84 8.32 2.92
CA SER A 20 1.54 8.95 3.21
C SER A 20 0.41 8.44 2.30
N LEU A 21 0.72 8.14 1.03
CA LEU A 21 -0.26 7.68 0.05
C LEU A 21 -0.72 6.24 0.31
N LEU A 22 0.19 5.34 0.71
CA LEU A 22 -0.09 3.91 0.86
C LEU A 22 -1.22 3.64 1.87
N PHE A 23 -1.26 4.34 3.00
CA PHE A 23 -2.34 4.19 4.00
C PHE A 23 -3.70 4.70 3.48
N ARG A 24 -3.70 5.71 2.61
CA ARG A 24 -4.94 6.20 1.97
C ARG A 24 -5.45 5.21 0.92
N ILE A 25 -4.56 4.53 0.22
CA ILE A 25 -4.94 3.44 -0.70
C ILE A 25 -5.49 2.26 0.10
N ALA A 26 -4.75 1.79 1.11
CA ALA A 26 -5.13 0.62 1.91
C ALA A 26 -6.41 0.83 2.73
N SER A 27 -6.73 2.07 3.14
CA SER A 27 -8.00 2.40 3.79
C SER A 27 -9.20 2.53 2.84
N GLY A 28 -8.97 2.43 1.52
CA GLY A 28 -10.01 2.51 0.50
C GLY A 28 -10.39 3.93 0.09
N GLU A 29 -9.64 4.95 0.52
CA GLU A 29 -9.93 6.35 0.17
C GLU A 29 -9.71 6.63 -1.33
N MET A 30 -8.80 5.89 -1.98
CA MET A 30 -8.49 6.08 -3.40
C MET A 30 -9.51 5.42 -4.36
N LEU A 31 -9.93 4.17 -4.08
CA LEU A 31 -10.73 3.36 -5.00
C LEU A 31 -12.11 2.99 -4.45
N GLY A 32 -12.44 3.41 -3.23
CA GLY A 32 -13.66 3.07 -2.52
C GLY A 32 -13.46 1.95 -1.48
N LYS A 33 -14.25 2.00 -0.40
CA LYS A 33 -14.21 1.04 0.73
C LYS A 33 -14.73 -0.36 0.39
N ASP A 34 -15.12 -0.61 -0.85
CA ASP A 34 -15.64 -1.89 -1.32
C ASP A 34 -14.74 -2.53 -2.40
N GLN A 35 -13.59 -1.92 -2.69
CA GLN A 35 -12.62 -2.37 -3.67
C GLN A 35 -11.36 -2.93 -2.96
N PRO A 36 -11.19 -4.26 -2.91
CA PRO A 36 -9.96 -4.88 -2.42
C PRO A 36 -8.74 -4.48 -3.24
N VAL A 37 -7.58 -4.35 -2.59
CA VAL A 37 -6.34 -3.93 -3.25
C VAL A 37 -5.16 -4.84 -2.91
N ILE A 38 -4.30 -5.07 -3.89
CA ILE A 38 -3.00 -5.70 -3.70
C ILE A 38 -1.94 -4.64 -4.01
N LEU A 39 -1.20 -4.23 -2.97
CA LEU A 39 -0.15 -3.24 -3.09
C LEU A 39 1.17 -3.89 -3.51
N GLN A 40 1.79 -3.35 -4.56
CA GLN A 40 3.14 -3.72 -4.99
C GLN A 40 4.06 -2.51 -4.76
N LEU A 41 4.87 -2.58 -3.70
CA LEU A 41 5.77 -1.51 -3.31
C LEU A 41 7.11 -1.69 -4.05
N LEU A 42 7.49 -0.70 -4.85
CA LEU A 42 8.73 -0.67 -5.62
C LEU A 42 9.58 0.52 -5.19
N ASP A 43 10.86 0.27 -4.95
CA ASP A 43 11.84 1.31 -4.68
C ASP A 43 13.23 0.86 -5.12
N LEU A 44 14.22 1.74 -5.00
CA LEU A 44 15.62 1.44 -5.28
C LEU A 44 16.16 0.40 -4.28
N PRO A 45 17.19 -0.40 -4.65
CA PRO A 45 17.73 -1.45 -3.78
C PRO A 45 18.14 -0.97 -2.39
N GLN A 46 18.71 0.24 -2.26
CA GLN A 46 19.10 0.82 -0.97
C GLN A 46 17.92 1.12 -0.03
N ALA A 47 16.70 1.21 -0.55
CA ALA A 47 15.48 1.48 0.21
C ALA A 47 14.74 0.20 0.63
N GLN A 48 15.25 -1.00 0.30
CA GLN A 48 14.56 -2.26 0.56
C GLN A 48 14.21 -2.46 2.04
N LYS A 49 15.10 -2.11 2.97
CA LYS A 49 14.83 -2.19 4.41
C LYS A 49 13.71 -1.23 4.84
N ALA A 50 13.69 -0.02 4.27
CA ALA A 50 12.64 0.96 4.54
C ALA A 50 11.30 0.48 3.99
N CYS A 51 11.26 -0.04 2.75
CA CYS A 51 10.06 -0.67 2.18
C CYS A 51 9.53 -1.80 3.06
N GLN A 52 10.41 -2.65 3.61
CA GLN A 52 10.00 -3.70 4.54
C GLN A 52 9.36 -3.12 5.81
N GLY A 53 9.87 -1.99 6.30
CA GLY A 53 9.25 -1.21 7.39
C GLY A 53 7.82 -0.79 7.05
N VAL A 54 7.63 -0.19 5.87
CA VAL A 54 6.30 0.23 5.41
C VAL A 54 5.33 -0.94 5.28
N ILE A 55 5.79 -2.11 4.82
CA ILE A 55 4.97 -3.33 4.76
C ILE A 55 4.51 -3.73 6.17
N MET A 56 5.42 -3.75 7.16
CA MET A 56 5.06 -4.08 8.54
C MET A 56 4.01 -3.12 9.11
N GLU A 57 4.16 -1.82 8.86
CA GLU A 57 3.20 -0.82 9.35
C GLU A 57 1.82 -0.93 8.66
N LEU A 58 1.79 -1.30 7.38
CA LEU A 58 0.54 -1.58 6.67
C LEU A 58 -0.18 -2.82 7.23
N ASP A 59 0.58 -3.88 7.55
CA ASP A 59 0.04 -5.09 8.17
C ASP A 59 -0.52 -4.80 9.57
N ASP A 60 0.19 -4.01 10.38
CA ASP A 60 -0.22 -3.60 11.73
C ASP A 60 -1.52 -2.77 11.74
N CYS A 61 -1.81 -2.03 10.67
CA CYS A 61 -3.05 -1.28 10.54
C CYS A 61 -4.29 -2.17 10.35
N ALA A 62 -4.12 -3.45 10.01
CA ALA A 62 -5.19 -4.43 9.82
C ALA A 62 -6.35 -3.90 8.95
N PHE A 63 -6.01 -3.25 7.82
CA PHE A 63 -7.02 -2.72 6.91
C PHE A 63 -7.93 -3.84 6.39
N PRO A 64 -9.26 -3.61 6.31
CA PRO A 64 -10.24 -4.65 6.01
C PRO A 64 -10.41 -4.97 4.51
N LEU A 65 -9.59 -4.38 3.63
CA LEU A 65 -9.80 -4.36 2.17
C LEU A 65 -8.93 -5.37 1.42
#